data_AF-A0A8T4XV37-F1
#
_entry.id   AF-A0A8T4XV37-F1
#
_cell.length_a   1.000
_cell.length_b   1.000
_cell.length_c   1.000
_cell.angle_alpha   90.00
_cell.angle_beta   90.00
_cell.angle_gamma   90.00
#
_symmetry.space_group_name_H-M   'P 1'
#
loop_
_entity.id
_entity.type
_entity.pdbx_description
1 polymer ?
#
loop_
_entity_poly.entity_id
_entity_poly.type
_entity_poly.pdbx_seq_one_letter_code
_entity_poly.pdbx_strand_id
1 'polypeptide(L)'
;MSPINEYIVTALIIVSIVVASMTMATSLVTPLRTIFEGDRLKMVAEKLLTQILLSEGFPADWGSKAGIANNELKVFGLASQYETTREAYSLDIDKVARLDASNPLYLSPEYASKLLNLGNEYGFALEFIPALTISASPNLNGVEVTVKNHESQLVAGAKVAAKLYWVEPGGLYKSSTTLKATTDPTGMCKLKFSDISGILQSGVLIIYVDNYGTRN
;
A
#
# COMPACT_ATOMS: atom_id res chain seq x y z
N MET A 1 75.26 -25.26 1.16
CA MET A 1 74.16 -24.32 0.88
C MET A 1 74.57 -22.98 1.47
N SER A 2 74.53 -21.87 0.72
CA SER A 2 74.93 -20.56 1.27
C SER A 2 73.80 -20.02 2.17
N PRO A 3 74.13 -19.36 3.29
CA PRO A 3 73.13 -18.86 4.24
C PRO A 3 72.14 -17.89 3.58
N ILE A 4 72.55 -17.18 2.52
CA ILE A 4 71.70 -16.27 1.75
C ILE A 4 70.48 -16.98 1.13
N ASN A 5 70.62 -18.24 0.71
CA ASN A 5 69.54 -18.99 0.07
C ASN A 5 68.50 -19.47 1.09
N GLU A 6 68.92 -19.77 2.32
CA GLU A 6 68.00 -20.11 3.42
C GLU A 6 67.11 -18.93 3.78
N TYR A 7 67.66 -17.72 3.91
CA TYR A 7 66.87 -16.53 4.23
C TYR A 7 65.83 -16.19 3.15
N ILE A 8 66.17 -16.35 1.87
CA ILE A 8 65.24 -16.10 0.76
C ILE A 8 64.07 -17.11 0.79
N VAL A 9 64.37 -18.39 1.04
CA VAL A 9 63.34 -19.43 1.14
C VAL A 9 62.44 -19.20 2.35
N THR A 10 63.00 -18.84 3.51
CA THR A 10 62.21 -18.51 4.70
C THR A 10 61.29 -17.30 4.47
N ALA A 11 61.79 -16.24 3.82
CA ALA A 11 60.97 -15.08 3.47
C ALA A 11 59.84 -15.45 2.50
N LEU A 12 60.10 -16.29 1.51
CA LEU A 12 59.10 -16.78 0.56
C LEU A 12 57.99 -17.58 1.26
N ILE A 13 58.36 -18.44 2.22
CA ILE A 13 57.41 -19.23 3.01
C ILE A 13 56.55 -18.33 3.89
N ILE A 14 57.13 -17.30 4.52
CA ILE A 14 56.35 -16.36 5.33
C ILE A 14 55.34 -15.61 4.46
N VAL A 15 55.77 -15.10 3.30
CA VAL A 15 54.87 -14.40 2.37
C VAL A 15 53.77 -15.33 1.86
N SER A 16 54.08 -16.58 1.52
CA SER A 16 53.07 -17.53 1.04
C SER A 16 52.05 -17.88 2.11
N ILE A 17 52.47 -18.04 3.37
CA ILE A 17 51.58 -18.25 4.51
C ILE A 17 50.65 -17.05 4.72
N VAL A 18 51.16 -15.82 4.63
CA VAL A 18 50.36 -14.60 4.79
C VAL A 18 49.32 -14.49 3.67
N VAL A 19 49.71 -14.73 2.41
CA VAL A 19 48.78 -14.68 1.27
C VAL A 19 47.71 -15.77 1.38
N ALA A 20 48.09 -17.00 1.72
CA ALA A 20 47.14 -18.10 1.92
C ALA A 20 46.16 -17.82 3.08
N SER A 21 46.65 -17.21 4.16
CA SER A 21 45.81 -16.83 5.30
C SER A 21 44.80 -15.75 4.92
N MET A 22 45.22 -14.74 4.14
CA MET A 22 44.32 -13.68 3.66
C MET A 22 43.24 -14.23 2.74
N THR A 23 43.59 -15.11 1.79
CA THR A 23 42.60 -15.68 0.85
C THR A 23 41.58 -16.57 1.56
N MET A 24 42.01 -17.38 2.54
CA MET A 24 41.11 -18.18 3.36
C MET A 24 40.18 -17.30 4.22
N ALA A 25 40.71 -16.25 4.85
CA ALA A 25 39.92 -15.32 5.63
C ALA A 25 38.84 -14.64 4.77
N THR A 26 39.18 -14.16 3.57
CA THR A 26 38.18 -13.55 2.68
C THR A 26 37.13 -14.54 2.20
N SER A 27 37.52 -15.80 1.96
CA SER A 27 36.62 -16.84 1.43
C SER A 27 35.59 -17.30 2.45
N LEU A 28 35.93 -17.26 3.74
CA LEU A 28 35.02 -17.61 4.83
C LEU A 28 34.16 -16.41 5.27
N VAL A 29 34.74 -15.20 5.31
CA VAL A 29 34.06 -14.02 5.86
C VAL A 29 33.03 -13.44 4.90
N THR A 30 33.28 -13.46 3.59
CA THR A 30 32.36 -12.87 2.59
C THR A 30 30.97 -13.53 2.55
N PRO A 31 30.80 -14.86 2.44
CA PRO A 31 29.47 -15.46 2.41
C PRO A 31 28.72 -15.27 3.74
N LEU A 32 29.43 -15.36 4.87
CA LEU A 32 28.86 -15.10 6.19
C LEU A 32 28.32 -13.67 6.26
N ARG A 33 29.11 -12.68 5.83
CA ARG A 33 28.69 -11.28 5.81
C ARG A 33 27.44 -11.07 4.95
N THR A 34 27.36 -11.68 3.77
CA THR A 34 26.17 -11.57 2.91
C THR A 34 24.92 -12.18 3.54
N ILE A 35 25.06 -13.31 4.26
CA ILE A 35 23.94 -13.95 4.97
C ILE A 35 23.50 -13.06 6.13
N PHE A 36 24.43 -12.55 6.94
CA PHE A 36 24.12 -11.65 8.04
C PHE A 36 23.48 -10.33 7.57
N GLU A 37 23.93 -9.77 6.45
CA GLU A 37 23.34 -8.57 5.86
C GLU A 37 21.90 -8.86 5.37
N GLY A 38 21.67 -10.02 4.75
CA GLY A 38 20.34 -10.47 4.33
C GLY A 38 19.38 -10.70 5.50
N ASP A 39 19.83 -11.40 6.55
CA ASP A 39 19.03 -11.67 7.74
C ASP A 39 18.71 -10.38 8.51
N ARG A 40 19.66 -9.44 8.57
CA ARG A 40 19.44 -8.11 9.15
C ARG A 40 18.39 -7.34 8.35
N LEU A 41 18.47 -7.34 7.02
CA LEU A 41 17.47 -6.69 6.17
C LEU A 41 16.08 -7.30 6.38
N LYS A 42 16.00 -8.63 6.44
CA LYS A 42 14.74 -9.34 6.69
C LYS A 42 14.13 -8.97 8.03
N MET A 43 14.92 -8.96 9.11
CA MET A 43 14.46 -8.57 10.43
C MET A 43 13.95 -7.12 10.46
N VAL A 44 14.65 -6.21 9.78
CA VAL A 44 14.22 -4.81 9.65
C VAL A 44 12.90 -4.74 8.87
N ALA A 45 12.79 -5.45 7.75
CA ALA A 45 11.56 -5.49 6.95
C ALA A 45 10.36 -6.03 7.75
N GLU A 46 10.53 -7.12 8.52
CA GLU A 46 9.47 -7.68 9.37
C GLU A 46 9.03 -6.71 10.47
N LYS A 47 9.99 -5.99 11.09
CA LYS A 47 9.68 -4.95 12.08
C LYS A 47 8.91 -3.79 11.46
N LEU A 48 9.34 -3.32 10.29
CA LEU A 48 8.68 -2.25 9.57
C LEU A 48 7.28 -2.65 9.14
N LEU A 49 7.12 -3.84 8.56
CA LEU A 49 5.81 -4.35 8.18
C LEU A 49 4.88 -4.44 9.38
N THR A 50 5.39 -4.95 10.51
CA THR A 50 4.62 -5.01 11.76
C THR A 50 4.22 -3.62 12.25
N GLN A 51 5.15 -2.66 12.23
CA GLN A 51 4.86 -1.29 12.62
C GLN A 51 3.83 -0.64 11.70
N ILE A 52 3.97 -0.80 10.39
CA ILE A 52 3.06 -0.20 9.41
C ILE A 52 1.65 -0.80 9.53
N LEU A 53 1.53 -2.12 9.67
CA LEU A 53 0.25 -2.83 9.63
C LEU A 53 -0.47 -2.93 10.98
N LEU A 54 0.26 -2.92 12.11
CA LEU A 54 -0.33 -3.09 13.45
C LEU A 54 -0.27 -1.82 14.31
N SER A 55 0.55 -0.82 13.96
CA SER A 55 0.55 0.45 14.70
C SER A 55 -0.51 1.38 14.14
N GLU A 56 -1.29 1.99 15.03
CA GLU A 56 -2.21 3.07 14.69
C GLU A 56 -1.47 4.38 14.39
N GLY A 57 -0.20 4.47 14.78
CA GLY A 57 0.57 5.72 14.79
C GLY A 57 0.19 6.62 15.98
N PHE A 58 0.86 7.77 16.08
CA PHE A 58 0.57 8.74 17.13
C PHE A 58 0.59 10.17 16.58
N PRO A 59 -0.51 10.92 16.69
CA PRO A 59 -1.80 10.54 17.30
C PRO A 59 -2.57 9.50 16.47
N ALA A 60 -3.40 8.66 17.10
CA ALA A 60 -4.05 7.52 16.43
C ALA A 60 -5.00 7.90 15.29
N ASP A 61 -5.59 9.10 15.33
CA ASP A 61 -6.58 9.61 14.37
C ASP A 61 -5.97 10.60 13.35
N TRP A 62 -4.67 10.47 13.08
CA TRP A 62 -3.96 11.38 12.18
C TRP A 62 -4.50 11.38 10.75
N GLY A 63 -5.15 10.30 10.30
CA GLY A 63 -5.74 10.18 8.96
C GLY A 63 -6.97 11.09 8.73
N SER A 64 -7.78 11.33 9.75
CA SER A 64 -9.04 12.07 9.62
C SER A 64 -8.92 13.55 10.01
N LYS A 65 -7.93 13.91 10.84
CA LYS A 65 -7.71 15.29 11.29
C LYS A 65 -7.00 16.15 10.25
N ALA A 66 -7.72 17.10 9.65
CA ALA A 66 -7.17 18.05 8.68
C ALA A 66 -6.12 19.02 9.25
N GLY A 67 -6.09 19.21 10.57
CA GLY A 67 -5.18 20.15 11.26
C GLY A 67 -3.82 19.56 11.66
N ILE A 68 -3.63 18.24 11.57
CA ILE A 68 -2.34 17.59 11.84
C ILE A 68 -1.46 17.83 10.62
N ALA A 69 -0.84 19.01 10.59
CA ALA A 69 0.29 19.26 9.72
C ALA A 69 1.43 18.33 10.13
N ASN A 70 2.28 17.97 9.16
CA ASN A 70 3.34 16.97 9.29
C ASN A 70 4.12 17.03 10.61
N ASN A 71 4.25 18.17 11.31
CA ASN A 71 5.01 18.27 12.57
C ASN A 71 4.41 17.54 13.80
N GLU A 72 3.11 17.23 13.82
CA GLU A 72 2.45 16.66 15.02
C GLU A 72 2.46 15.12 15.02
N LEU A 73 2.72 14.50 13.86
CA LEU A 73 2.81 13.06 13.72
C LEU A 73 4.16 12.57 14.27
N LYS A 74 4.13 11.82 15.37
CA LYS A 74 5.34 11.30 16.02
C LYS A 74 5.68 9.88 15.60
N VAL A 75 4.66 9.09 15.28
CA VAL A 75 4.81 7.68 14.92
C VAL A 75 3.97 7.39 13.71
N PHE A 76 4.60 6.79 12.69
CA PHE A 76 3.91 6.30 11.50
C PHE A 76 3.31 4.92 11.75
N GLY A 77 2.07 4.76 11.31
CA GLY A 77 1.30 3.51 11.39
C GLY A 77 -0.01 3.66 10.63
N LEU A 78 -0.43 2.61 9.92
CA LEU A 78 -1.62 2.60 9.06
C LEU A 78 -2.77 1.78 9.66
N ALA A 79 -2.55 1.11 10.79
CA ALA A 79 -3.61 0.34 11.43
C ALA A 79 -4.77 1.26 11.80
N SER A 80 -5.98 0.75 11.62
CA SER A 80 -7.17 1.46 12.05
C SER A 80 -7.32 1.39 13.57
N GLN A 81 -7.86 2.47 14.12
CA GLN A 81 -8.12 2.60 15.55
C GLN A 81 -9.35 1.79 15.90
N TYR A 82 -9.16 0.59 16.46
CA TYR A 82 -10.27 -0.29 16.81
C TYR A 82 -10.10 -0.88 18.21
N GLU A 83 -11.22 -1.01 18.92
CA GLU A 83 -11.27 -1.51 20.29
C GLU A 83 -11.14 -3.04 20.39
N THR A 84 -11.18 -3.78 19.27
CA THR A 84 -11.24 -5.26 19.29
C THR A 84 -10.14 -5.93 18.46
N THR A 85 -9.61 -7.04 18.97
CA THR A 85 -8.50 -7.81 18.38
C THR A 85 -8.86 -8.58 17.10
N ARG A 86 -10.14 -8.58 16.69
CA ARG A 86 -10.62 -9.31 15.49
C ARG A 86 -10.30 -8.62 14.17
N GLU A 87 -9.87 -7.37 14.22
CA GLU A 87 -9.58 -6.53 13.05
C GLU A 87 -8.08 -6.24 12.90
N ALA A 88 -7.24 -7.12 13.45
CA ALA A 88 -5.80 -7.08 13.22
C ALA A 88 -5.53 -7.05 11.70
N TYR A 89 -4.58 -6.21 11.28
CA TYR A 89 -4.25 -5.94 9.87
C TYR A 89 -5.30 -5.14 9.08
N SER A 90 -6.35 -4.62 9.72
CA SER A 90 -7.24 -3.66 9.08
C SER A 90 -6.58 -2.27 9.00
N LEU A 91 -6.53 -1.71 7.80
CA LEU A 91 -5.93 -0.41 7.55
C LEU A 91 -6.98 0.70 7.59
N ASP A 92 -6.60 1.84 8.15
CA ASP A 92 -7.42 3.05 8.12
C ASP A 92 -7.38 3.65 6.70
N ILE A 93 -8.54 3.74 6.05
CA ILE A 93 -8.64 4.23 4.69
C ILE A 93 -8.25 5.70 4.57
N ASP A 94 -8.50 6.51 5.60
CA ASP A 94 -8.14 7.94 5.60
C ASP A 94 -6.61 8.12 5.69
N LYS A 95 -5.93 7.24 6.46
CA LYS A 95 -4.46 7.21 6.52
C LYS A 95 -3.84 6.76 5.21
N VAL A 96 -4.40 5.71 4.59
CA VAL A 96 -3.94 5.20 3.29
C VAL A 96 -4.16 6.25 2.19
N ALA A 97 -5.31 6.93 2.20
CA ALA A 97 -5.62 7.97 1.22
C ALA A 97 -4.64 9.16 1.26
N ARG A 98 -4.00 9.43 2.41
CA ARG A 98 -2.97 10.48 2.52
C ARG A 98 -1.61 10.06 1.97
N LEU A 99 -1.41 8.80 1.59
CA LEU A 99 -0.20 8.36 0.88
C LEU A 99 -0.28 8.67 -0.62
N ASP A 100 -1.43 9.11 -1.13
CA ASP A 100 -1.59 9.56 -2.50
C ASP A 100 -1.24 11.05 -2.62
N ALA A 101 -0.35 11.37 -3.57
CA ALA A 101 0.07 12.73 -3.88
C ALA A 101 -1.10 13.61 -4.39
N SER A 102 -2.20 13.00 -4.86
CA SER A 102 -3.42 13.73 -5.24
C SER A 102 -4.19 14.30 -4.04
N ASN A 103 -3.93 13.79 -2.83
CA ASN A 103 -4.64 14.19 -1.63
C ASN A 103 -4.13 15.56 -1.11
N PRO A 104 -5.02 16.53 -0.80
CA PRO A 104 -4.60 17.80 -0.20
C PRO A 104 -3.83 17.66 1.13
N LEU A 105 -4.04 16.56 1.85
CA LEU A 105 -3.40 16.22 3.13
C LEU A 105 -2.28 15.18 2.96
N TYR A 106 -1.62 15.20 1.81
CA TYR A 106 -0.57 14.24 1.44
C TYR A 106 0.58 14.20 2.45
N LEU A 107 0.95 12.99 2.84
CA LEU A 107 2.13 12.69 3.66
C LEU A 107 3.28 12.26 2.75
N SER A 108 4.36 13.04 2.75
CA SER A 108 5.51 12.70 1.90
C SER A 108 6.21 11.41 2.36
N PRO A 109 6.65 10.55 1.41
CA PRO A 109 7.41 9.34 1.72
C PRO A 109 8.68 9.61 2.52
N GLU A 110 9.33 10.75 2.28
CA GLU A 110 10.49 11.20 3.04
C GLU A 110 10.17 11.49 4.51
N TYR A 111 8.96 11.98 4.77
CA TYR A 111 8.54 12.21 6.15
C TYR A 111 8.15 10.88 6.82
N ALA A 112 7.45 10.00 6.11
CA ALA A 112 7.16 8.65 6.60
C ALA A 112 8.43 7.83 6.89
N SER A 113 9.48 7.93 6.06
CA SER A 113 10.75 7.23 6.29
C SER A 113 11.50 7.73 7.52
N LYS A 114 11.43 9.04 7.80
CA LYS A 114 11.96 9.63 9.04
C LYS A 114 11.21 9.11 10.27
N LEU A 115 9.88 9.01 10.20
CA LEU A 115 9.06 8.49 11.29
C LEU A 115 9.25 6.99 11.55
N LEU A 116 9.59 6.22 10.52
CA LEU A 116 9.98 4.82 10.62
C LEU A 116 11.44 4.62 11.06
N ASN A 117 12.17 5.71 11.31
CA ASN A 117 13.56 5.72 11.75
C ASN A 117 14.48 4.88 10.84
N LEU A 118 14.28 4.96 9.52
CA LEU A 118 15.03 4.18 8.53
C LEU A 118 16.45 4.72 8.28
N GLY A 119 16.73 5.93 8.75
CA GLY A 119 18.00 6.62 8.51
C GLY A 119 18.26 6.82 7.02
N ASN A 120 19.55 6.80 6.64
CA ASN A 120 19.98 6.89 5.25
C ASN A 120 20.39 5.52 4.67
N GLU A 121 20.32 4.46 5.47
CA GLU A 121 20.77 3.12 5.08
C GLU A 121 19.66 2.30 4.42
N TYR A 122 18.39 2.59 4.76
CA TYR A 122 17.24 1.81 4.32
C TYR A 122 16.16 2.71 3.71
N GLY A 123 15.53 2.19 2.66
CA GLY A 123 14.31 2.74 2.08
C GLY A 123 13.21 1.70 2.09
N PHE A 124 11.98 2.14 1.86
CA PHE A 124 10.83 1.26 1.69
C PHE A 124 9.94 1.76 0.57
N ALA A 125 9.24 0.82 -0.07
CA ALA A 125 8.21 1.09 -1.05
C ALA A 125 6.96 0.33 -0.63
N LEU A 126 5.80 1.01 -0.65
CA LEU A 126 4.50 0.39 -0.42
C LEU A 126 3.75 0.39 -1.75
N GLU A 127 3.27 -0.77 -2.14
CA GLU A 127 2.42 -0.94 -3.32
C GLU A 127 1.06 -1.48 -2.86
N PHE A 128 0.01 -0.73 -3.14
CA PHE A 128 -1.37 -1.14 -2.86
C PHE A 128 -1.99 -1.67 -4.14
N ILE A 129 -2.25 -2.97 -4.18
CA ILE A 129 -2.90 -3.62 -5.32
C ILE A 129 -4.40 -3.67 -5.05
N PRO A 130 -5.25 -2.94 -5.81
CA PRO A 130 -6.68 -2.95 -5.58
C PRO A 130 -7.25 -4.33 -5.91
N ALA A 131 -8.06 -4.89 -5.01
CA ALA A 131 -8.71 -6.18 -5.23
C ALA A 131 -9.67 -6.12 -6.44
N LEU A 132 -10.36 -4.98 -6.59
CA LEU A 132 -11.31 -4.72 -7.67
C LEU A 132 -11.05 -3.35 -8.29
N THR A 133 -11.08 -3.28 -9.62
CA THR A 133 -11.08 -2.03 -10.39
C THR A 133 -12.47 -1.80 -10.94
N ILE A 134 -13.04 -0.64 -10.62
CA ILE A 134 -14.39 -0.26 -11.02
C ILE A 134 -14.28 0.88 -12.03
N SER A 135 -14.87 0.70 -13.21
CA SER A 135 -14.99 1.75 -14.21
C SER A 135 -16.45 1.99 -14.53
N ALA A 136 -16.89 3.25 -14.42
CA ALA A 136 -18.24 3.67 -14.75
C ALA A 136 -18.24 4.50 -16.03
N SER A 137 -19.06 4.11 -17.00
CA SER A 137 -19.28 4.84 -18.25
C SER A 137 -20.72 5.34 -18.30
N PRO A 138 -20.96 6.66 -18.38
CA PRO A 138 -22.31 7.18 -18.56
C PRO A 138 -22.80 6.88 -19.98
N ASN A 139 -24.02 6.35 -20.08
CA ASN A 139 -24.72 6.07 -21.33
C ASN A 139 -26.06 6.82 -21.34
N LEU A 140 -26.63 7.04 -22.52
CA LEU A 140 -27.89 7.78 -22.75
C LEU A 140 -29.07 7.28 -21.89
N ASN A 141 -29.03 6.00 -21.49
CA ASN A 141 -30.11 5.34 -20.74
C ASN A 141 -29.70 4.86 -19.34
N GLY A 142 -28.56 5.30 -18.80
CA GLY A 142 -28.09 4.89 -17.47
C GLY A 142 -26.57 4.85 -17.34
N VAL A 143 -26.08 4.31 -16.23
CA VAL A 143 -24.65 4.15 -15.97
C VAL A 143 -24.27 2.70 -16.15
N GLU A 144 -23.26 2.45 -16.98
CA GLU A 144 -22.67 1.13 -17.16
C GLU A 144 -21.45 1.00 -16.26
N VAL A 145 -21.50 0.06 -15.34
CA VAL A 145 -20.42 -0.23 -14.39
C VAL A 145 -19.75 -1.52 -14.83
N THR A 146 -18.45 -1.46 -15.05
CA THR A 146 -17.62 -2.64 -15.31
C THR A 146 -16.74 -2.90 -14.10
N VAL A 147 -16.69 -4.15 -13.66
CA VAL A 147 -15.88 -4.58 -12.52
C VAL A 147 -14.83 -5.58 -13.00
N LYS A 148 -13.57 -5.26 -12.71
CA LYS A 148 -12.41 -6.12 -13.01
C LYS A 148 -11.68 -6.50 -11.74
N ASN A 149 -11.03 -7.66 -11.72
CA ASN A 149 -10.11 -8.04 -10.64
C ASN A 149 -8.72 -7.39 -10.85
N HIS A 150 -7.80 -7.66 -9.93
CA HIS A 150 -6.40 -7.21 -10.02
C HIS A 150 -5.66 -7.74 -11.27
N GLU A 151 -6.06 -8.87 -11.84
CA GLU A 151 -5.53 -9.43 -13.10
C GLU A 151 -6.19 -8.82 -14.35
N SER A 152 -6.99 -7.76 -14.20
CA SER A 152 -7.79 -7.14 -15.29
C SER A 152 -8.84 -8.04 -15.93
N GLN A 153 -9.18 -9.17 -15.30
CA GLN A 153 -10.25 -10.08 -15.73
C GLN A 153 -11.60 -9.57 -15.23
N LEU A 154 -12.64 -9.82 -16.03
CA LEU A 154 -14.01 -9.40 -15.73
C LEU A 154 -14.60 -10.29 -14.63
N VAL A 155 -15.19 -9.67 -13.60
CA VAL A 155 -15.74 -10.38 -12.44
C VAL A 155 -17.26 -10.44 -12.53
N ALA A 156 -17.79 -11.64 -12.71
CA ALA A 156 -19.22 -11.91 -12.67
C ALA A 156 -19.72 -12.09 -11.22
N GLY A 157 -20.98 -11.73 -10.94
CA GLY A 157 -21.58 -11.95 -9.62
C GLY A 157 -21.23 -10.91 -8.55
N ALA A 158 -20.49 -9.85 -8.88
CA ALA A 158 -20.17 -8.78 -7.96
C ALA A 158 -21.43 -7.95 -7.65
N LYS A 159 -21.68 -7.68 -6.37
CA LYS A 159 -22.83 -6.87 -5.94
C LYS A 159 -22.47 -5.39 -6.06
N VAL A 160 -23.08 -4.72 -7.01
CA VAL A 160 -22.91 -3.28 -7.26
C VAL A 160 -24.08 -2.53 -6.66
N ALA A 161 -23.80 -1.46 -5.94
CA ALA A 161 -24.82 -0.54 -5.48
C ALA A 161 -24.43 0.90 -5.83
N ALA A 162 -25.40 1.67 -6.27
CA ALA A 162 -25.18 3.06 -6.65
C ALA A 162 -26.25 3.97 -6.06
N LYS A 163 -25.82 5.17 -5.70
CA LYS A 163 -26.68 6.22 -5.17
C LYS A 163 -26.27 7.55 -5.80
N LEU A 164 -27.25 8.23 -6.39
CA LEU A 164 -27.04 9.54 -6.99
C LEU A 164 -27.50 10.63 -6.03
N TYR A 165 -26.70 11.67 -5.89
CA TYR A 165 -27.04 12.90 -5.17
C TYR A 165 -27.08 14.06 -6.15
N TRP A 166 -28.13 14.88 -6.10
CA TRP A 166 -28.23 16.07 -6.95
C TRP A 166 -28.80 17.25 -6.19
N VAL A 167 -28.55 18.43 -6.74
CA VAL A 167 -29.07 19.70 -6.23
C VAL A 167 -30.22 20.17 -7.12
N GLU A 168 -31.36 20.44 -6.52
CA GLU A 168 -32.49 21.10 -7.20
C GLU A 168 -32.42 22.63 -7.07
N PRO A 169 -33.00 23.38 -8.03
CA PRO A 169 -33.12 24.83 -7.91
C PRO A 169 -33.93 25.16 -6.64
N GLY A 170 -33.26 25.67 -5.60
CA GLY A 170 -33.81 25.82 -4.25
C GLY A 170 -32.90 25.33 -3.12
N GLY A 171 -31.78 24.67 -3.46
CA GLY A 171 -30.68 24.39 -2.52
C GLY A 171 -30.84 23.12 -1.66
N LEU A 172 -31.90 22.34 -1.87
CA LEU A 172 -32.05 21.06 -1.18
C LEU A 172 -31.29 19.96 -1.94
N TYR A 173 -30.44 19.24 -1.20
CA TYR A 173 -29.81 18.01 -1.68
C TYR A 173 -30.85 16.89 -1.68
N LYS A 174 -31.12 16.30 -2.85
CA LYS A 174 -31.91 15.07 -2.96
C LYS A 174 -31.02 13.89 -3.31
N SER A 175 -31.49 12.70 -2.96
CA SER A 175 -30.83 11.45 -3.31
C SER A 175 -31.79 10.46 -3.92
N SER A 176 -31.32 9.69 -4.90
CA SER A 176 -32.09 8.60 -5.50
C SER A 176 -32.27 7.46 -4.50
N THR A 177 -33.22 6.58 -4.80
CA THR A 177 -33.23 5.23 -4.24
C THR A 177 -31.89 4.55 -4.54
N THR A 178 -31.34 3.83 -3.56
CA THR A 178 -30.13 3.03 -3.78
C THR A 178 -30.47 1.89 -4.74
N LEU A 179 -29.89 1.92 -5.93
CA LEU A 179 -30.03 0.84 -6.89
C LEU A 179 -29.02 -0.24 -6.52
N LYS A 180 -29.47 -1.50 -6.51
CA LYS A 180 -28.63 -2.68 -6.32
C LYS A 180 -28.74 -3.54 -7.55
N ALA A 181 -27.61 -3.99 -8.06
CA ALA A 181 -27.55 -4.91 -9.18
C ALA A 181 -26.32 -5.80 -9.06
N THR A 182 -26.31 -6.86 -9.84
CA THR A 182 -25.21 -7.83 -9.86
C THR A 182 -24.54 -7.76 -11.22
N THR A 183 -23.22 -7.93 -11.29
CA THR A 183 -22.53 -8.01 -12.58
C THR A 183 -22.89 -9.28 -13.33
N ASP A 184 -23.16 -9.12 -14.62
CA ASP A 184 -23.44 -10.19 -15.57
C ASP A 184 -22.21 -11.10 -15.77
N PRO A 185 -22.34 -12.26 -16.45
CA PRO A 185 -21.20 -13.13 -16.80
C PRO A 185 -20.06 -12.44 -17.57
N THR A 186 -20.31 -11.24 -18.11
CA THR A 186 -19.35 -10.37 -18.78
C THR A 186 -18.74 -9.31 -17.85
N GLY A 187 -18.98 -9.37 -16.54
CA GLY A 187 -18.47 -8.41 -15.54
C GLY A 187 -19.04 -6.99 -15.64
N MET A 188 -20.13 -6.82 -16.38
CA MET A 188 -20.80 -5.54 -16.59
C MET A 188 -22.13 -5.48 -15.85
N CYS A 189 -22.55 -4.27 -15.51
CA CYS A 189 -23.82 -4.00 -14.85
C CYS A 189 -24.42 -2.68 -15.34
N LYS A 190 -25.71 -2.65 -15.68
CA LYS A 190 -26.40 -1.44 -16.13
C LYS A 190 -27.36 -0.95 -15.06
N LEU A 191 -27.15 0.26 -14.59
CA LEU A 191 -27.97 0.91 -13.57
C LEU A 191 -28.78 2.04 -14.21
N LYS A 192 -30.11 1.92 -14.15
CA LYS A 192 -31.05 2.92 -14.67
C LYS A 192 -31.74 3.63 -13.52
N PHE A 193 -31.54 4.94 -13.42
CA PHE A 193 -32.21 5.77 -12.41
C PHE A 193 -33.52 6.31 -13.00
N SER A 194 -34.65 5.79 -12.52
CA SER A 194 -36.00 6.24 -12.91
C SER A 194 -36.46 7.50 -12.19
N ASP A 195 -35.87 7.80 -11.04
CA ASP A 195 -36.36 8.80 -10.09
C ASP A 195 -35.87 10.23 -10.43
N ILE A 196 -35.21 10.40 -11.57
CA ILE A 196 -34.61 11.67 -11.98
C ILE A 196 -35.56 12.36 -12.97
N SER A 197 -36.53 13.10 -12.44
CA SER A 197 -37.45 13.94 -13.21
C SER A 197 -37.13 15.42 -12.97
N GLY A 198 -36.11 15.95 -13.66
CA GLY A 198 -35.77 17.38 -13.58
C GLY A 198 -34.47 17.76 -14.30
N ILE A 199 -34.29 19.06 -14.54
CA ILE A 199 -33.04 19.63 -15.08
C ILE A 199 -31.97 19.53 -13.99
N LEU A 200 -31.09 18.53 -14.10
CA LEU A 200 -29.91 18.39 -13.25
C LEU A 200 -28.91 19.51 -13.57
N GLN A 201 -28.59 20.38 -12.61
CA GLN A 201 -27.51 21.36 -12.78
C GLN A 201 -26.14 20.76 -12.43
N SER A 202 -26.06 19.90 -11.41
CA SER A 202 -24.86 19.17 -10.98
C SER A 202 -25.25 18.05 -10.02
N GLY A 203 -24.59 16.89 -10.11
CA GLY A 203 -24.84 15.75 -9.24
C GLY A 203 -23.61 14.89 -9.03
N VAL A 204 -23.55 14.24 -7.87
CA VAL A 204 -22.47 13.31 -7.48
C VAL A 204 -23.03 11.91 -7.47
N LEU A 205 -22.43 11.03 -8.27
CA LEU A 205 -22.75 9.61 -8.29
C LEU A 205 -21.75 8.86 -7.41
N ILE A 206 -22.27 8.15 -6.40
CA ILE A 206 -21.46 7.28 -5.55
C ILE A 206 -21.79 5.84 -5.92
N ILE A 207 -20.77 5.07 -6.29
CA ILE A 207 -20.86 3.64 -6.62
C ILE A 207 -19.98 2.89 -5.63
N TYR A 208 -20.52 1.85 -5.02
CA TYR A 208 -19.76 0.93 -4.19
C TYR A 208 -20.02 -0.50 -4.64
N VAL A 209 -18.99 -1.33 -4.58
CA VAL A 209 -19.03 -2.73 -5.00
C VAL A 209 -18.58 -3.58 -3.83
N ASP A 210 -19.39 -4.57 -3.49
CA ASP A 210 -19.11 -5.52 -2.43
C ASP A 210 -18.43 -6.77 -3.01
N ASN A 211 -17.22 -7.05 -2.51
CA ASN A 211 -16.39 -8.19 -2.90
C ASN A 211 -16.81 -9.49 -2.18
N TYR A 212 -17.57 -9.44 -1.07
CA TYR A 212 -17.96 -10.64 -0.30
C TYR A 212 -19.00 -11.52 -1.02
N GLY A 213 -19.49 -11.09 -2.19
CA GLY A 213 -20.43 -11.84 -3.03
C GLY A 213 -19.81 -12.61 -4.20
N THR A 214 -18.52 -12.41 -4.50
CA THR A 214 -17.89 -13.02 -5.68
C THR A 214 -17.42 -14.44 -5.34
N ARG A 215 -18.05 -15.44 -5.97
CA ARG A 215 -17.50 -16.80 -6.00
C ARG A 215 -16.28 -16.77 -6.92
N ASN A 216 -15.08 -16.91 -6.35
CA ASN A 216 -13.90 -17.35 -7.11
C ASN A 216 -14.13 -18.77 -7.64
#